data_AF-G5GFS0-F1
#
_entry.id   AF-G5GFS0-F1
#
_cell.length_a   1.000
_cell.length_b   1.000
_cell.length_c   1.000
_cell.angle_alpha   90.00
_cell.angle_beta   90.00
_cell.angle_gamma   90.00
#
_symmetry.space_group_name_H-M   'P 1'
#
loop_
_entity.id
_entity.type
_entity.pdbx_description
1 polymer ?
#
loop_
_entity_poly.entity_id
_entity_poly.type
_entity_poly.pdbx_seq_one_letter_code
_entity_poly.pdbx_strand_id
1 'polypeptide(L)'
;MNTFAAEIDEETWQGVSGYVNEVYPNLSEEDKQQLIKELYEERMNSANQITAIPQDEEQLDRVDESYDDMMKEENYIVNLINNQGENTSLDNWEFNLHYLKEHHDELSNKSNINMEYVDSYIQAYNIVQECEKLPKSKVNTTTVLTNSYNHEQAVNYANKWWNGHNPNYSNWDGHGGDCANFVSQCLHAGGKPMNGTDRNSASSWFSRTNKRDTSKLSDTWIDAGMFRWYWQDHASSYKDFSRGGEETYNYTWPGDAISFVNNNGRAYHTLICNGYDKNSKKTYMASHSYASNNRVLNDRDSRVIVYNMR
;
A
#
# COMPACT_ATOMS: atom_id res chain seq x y z
N MET A 1 -18.33 -44.70 12.10
CA MET A 1 -17.37 -43.73 11.54
C MET A 1 -18.16 -42.73 10.72
N ASN A 2 -18.58 -41.62 11.33
CA ASN A 2 -19.10 -40.46 10.59
C ASN A 2 -18.18 -39.31 10.96
N THR A 3 -17.12 -39.15 10.18
CA THR A 3 -16.35 -37.91 10.14
C THR A 3 -17.29 -36.85 9.58
N PHE A 4 -17.67 -35.87 10.40
CA PHE A 4 -18.31 -34.65 9.94
C PHE A 4 -17.41 -34.03 8.87
N ALA A 5 -17.80 -34.14 7.60
CA ALA A 5 -17.29 -33.23 6.59
C ALA A 5 -17.76 -31.84 7.05
N ALA A 6 -16.82 -30.96 7.41
CA ALA A 6 -17.16 -29.59 7.70
C ALA A 6 -17.88 -29.02 6.46
N GLU A 7 -19.05 -28.42 6.68
CA GLU A 7 -19.80 -27.76 5.62
C GLU A 7 -18.92 -26.63 5.05
N ILE A 8 -18.77 -26.60 3.73
CA ILE A 8 -17.96 -25.60 3.04
C ILE A 8 -18.65 -24.25 3.25
N ASP A 9 -17.91 -23.27 3.78
CA ASP A 9 -18.32 -21.86 3.72
C ASP A 9 -18.40 -21.41 2.26
N GLU A 10 -19.61 -21.44 1.69
CA GLU A 10 -19.85 -21.20 0.27
C GLU A 10 -19.38 -19.80 -0.16
N GLU A 11 -19.58 -18.79 0.69
CA GLU A 11 -19.24 -17.41 0.38
C GLU A 11 -17.72 -17.21 0.28
N THR A 12 -16.96 -17.77 1.22
CA THR A 12 -15.49 -17.78 1.16
C THR A 12 -15.00 -18.57 -0.05
N TRP A 13 -15.61 -19.72 -0.34
CA TRP A 13 -15.26 -20.51 -1.52
C TRP A 13 -15.47 -19.72 -2.83
N GLN A 14 -16.61 -19.02 -2.96
CA GLN A 14 -16.88 -18.17 -4.13
C GLN A 14 -15.92 -16.99 -4.22
N GLY A 15 -15.59 -16.33 -3.10
CA GLY A 15 -14.62 -15.24 -3.06
C GLY A 15 -13.23 -15.68 -3.54
N VAL A 16 -12.73 -16.80 -3.02
CA VAL A 16 -11.45 -17.39 -3.44
C VAL A 16 -11.49 -17.83 -4.90
N SER A 17 -12.59 -18.46 -5.34
CA SER A 17 -12.77 -18.87 -6.73
C SER A 17 -12.75 -17.67 -7.69
N GLY A 18 -13.41 -16.56 -7.32
CA GLY A 18 -13.39 -15.32 -8.08
C GLY A 18 -11.97 -14.74 -8.18
N TYR A 19 -11.26 -14.67 -7.06
CA TYR A 19 -9.86 -14.23 -7.03
C TYR A 19 -8.96 -15.07 -7.94
N VAL A 20 -9.03 -16.41 -7.83
CA VAL A 20 -8.17 -17.30 -8.65
C VAL A 20 -8.45 -17.14 -10.13
N ASN A 21 -9.73 -17.05 -10.52
CA ASN A 21 -10.12 -16.86 -11.92
C ASN A 21 -9.68 -15.49 -12.47
N GLU A 22 -9.71 -14.45 -11.64
CA GLU A 22 -9.30 -13.10 -12.03
C GLU A 22 -7.77 -12.98 -12.13
N VAL A 23 -7.03 -13.47 -11.14
CA VAL A 23 -5.58 -13.23 -11.00
C VAL A 23 -4.72 -14.29 -11.70
N TYR A 24 -5.24 -15.51 -11.89
CA TYR A 24 -4.52 -16.60 -12.54
C TYR A 24 -5.25 -17.11 -13.80
N PRO A 25 -5.53 -16.23 -14.79
CA PRO A 25 -6.35 -16.57 -15.95
C PRO A 25 -5.71 -17.63 -16.86
N ASN A 26 -4.39 -17.81 -16.79
CA ASN A 26 -3.62 -18.70 -17.64
C ASN A 26 -3.43 -20.12 -17.05
N LEU A 27 -3.84 -20.37 -15.81
CA LEU A 27 -3.80 -21.70 -15.22
C LEU A 27 -4.83 -22.62 -15.89
N SER A 28 -4.53 -23.92 -15.94
CA SER A 28 -5.52 -24.91 -16.35
C SER A 28 -6.68 -24.99 -15.35
N GLU A 29 -7.84 -25.50 -15.76
CA GLU A 29 -8.96 -25.65 -14.81
C GLU A 29 -8.63 -26.61 -13.66
N GLU A 30 -7.80 -27.63 -13.88
CA GLU A 30 -7.31 -28.52 -12.82
C GLU A 30 -6.42 -27.77 -11.82
N ASP A 31 -5.46 -26.99 -12.31
CA ASP A 31 -4.56 -26.18 -11.47
C ASP A 31 -5.32 -25.10 -10.72
N LYS A 32 -6.32 -24.45 -11.34
CA LYS A 32 -7.19 -23.49 -10.66
C LYS A 32 -7.96 -24.17 -9.53
N GLN A 33 -8.55 -25.34 -9.77
CA GLN A 33 -9.29 -26.07 -8.73
C GLN A 33 -8.38 -26.48 -7.57
N GLN A 34 -7.12 -26.82 -7.84
CA GLN A 34 -6.14 -27.11 -6.81
C GLN A 34 -5.79 -25.83 -6.00
N LEU A 35 -5.47 -24.73 -6.68
CA LEU A 35 -5.15 -23.45 -6.05
C LEU A 35 -6.33 -22.89 -5.23
N ILE A 36 -7.56 -23.03 -5.71
CA ILE A 36 -8.77 -22.63 -4.98
C ILE A 36 -8.86 -23.37 -3.65
N LYS A 37 -8.61 -24.69 -3.63
CA LYS A 37 -8.64 -25.48 -2.39
C LYS A 37 -7.55 -25.03 -1.43
N GLU A 38 -6.33 -24.85 -1.91
CA GLU A 38 -5.20 -24.40 -1.09
C GLU A 38 -5.45 -23.03 -0.46
N LEU A 39 -5.89 -22.06 -1.25
CA LEU A 39 -6.21 -20.71 -0.78
C LEU A 39 -7.45 -20.69 0.12
N TYR A 40 -8.45 -21.53 -0.14
CA TYR A 40 -9.60 -21.70 0.74
C TYR A 40 -9.16 -22.26 2.10
N GLU A 41 -8.35 -23.32 2.12
CA GLU A 41 -7.81 -23.90 3.34
C GLU A 41 -6.97 -22.88 4.11
N GLU A 42 -6.11 -22.10 3.43
CA GLU A 42 -5.38 -20.99 4.04
C GLU A 42 -6.35 -19.98 4.67
N ARG A 43 -7.36 -19.53 3.94
CA ARG A 43 -8.38 -18.59 4.43
C ARG A 43 -9.10 -19.10 5.67
N MET A 44 -9.38 -20.40 5.73
CA MET A 44 -10.08 -21.01 6.86
C MET A 44 -9.17 -21.33 8.06
N ASN A 45 -7.87 -21.60 7.82
CA ASN A 45 -6.88 -22.03 8.81
C ASN A 45 -6.10 -20.88 9.44
N SER A 46 -5.70 -19.84 8.69
CA SER A 46 -4.92 -18.72 9.25
C SER A 46 -5.74 -17.78 10.15
N ALA A 47 -7.04 -18.04 10.26
CA ALA A 47 -8.02 -17.24 11.00
C ALA A 47 -7.84 -17.20 12.54
N ASN A 48 -6.76 -17.77 13.08
CA ASN A 48 -6.48 -17.82 14.52
C ASN A 48 -5.06 -17.34 14.89
N GLN A 49 -4.27 -16.79 13.96
CA GLN A 49 -2.86 -16.43 14.25
C GLN A 49 -2.64 -15.04 14.83
N ILE A 50 -3.65 -14.18 14.89
CA ILE A 50 -3.53 -12.92 15.62
C ILE A 50 -4.08 -13.16 17.02
N THR A 51 -3.20 -13.40 18.00
CA THR A 51 -3.49 -12.90 19.34
C THR A 51 -3.67 -11.40 19.17
N ALA A 52 -4.92 -10.94 19.07
CA ALA A 52 -5.23 -9.53 19.11
C ALA A 52 -4.55 -9.01 20.37
N ILE A 53 -3.41 -8.32 20.20
CA ILE A 53 -2.85 -7.57 21.30
C ILE A 53 -3.95 -6.56 21.59
N PRO A 54 -4.51 -6.53 22.81
CA PRO A 54 -5.56 -5.57 23.12
C PRO A 54 -4.94 -4.19 22.90
N GLN A 55 -5.29 -3.55 21.79
CA GLN A 55 -5.16 -2.12 21.68
C GLN A 55 -6.41 -1.55 22.34
N ASP A 56 -6.23 -0.52 23.16
CA ASP A 56 -7.35 0.26 23.66
C ASP A 56 -8.27 0.61 22.49
N GLU A 57 -9.58 0.39 22.65
CA GLU A 57 -10.60 0.69 21.63
C GLU A 57 -10.48 2.11 21.07
N GLU A 58 -9.84 3.01 21.83
CA GLU A 58 -9.49 4.39 21.46
C GLU A 58 -8.50 4.52 20.29
N GLN A 59 -7.72 3.47 19.96
CA GLN A 59 -6.80 3.44 18.81
C GLN A 59 -7.49 3.11 17.48
N LEU A 60 -8.61 2.38 17.52
CA LEU A 60 -9.35 1.93 16.34
C LEU A 60 -10.04 3.08 15.60
N ASP A 61 -10.34 4.17 16.32
CA ASP A 61 -11.09 5.33 15.83
C ASP A 61 -10.18 6.52 15.44
N ARG A 62 -8.86 6.36 15.53
CA ARG A 62 -7.93 7.42 15.12
C ARG A 62 -7.87 7.53 13.59
N VAL A 63 -8.18 8.73 13.11
CA VAL A 63 -7.89 9.18 11.75
C VAL A 63 -6.44 8.81 11.43
N ASP A 64 -6.24 8.29 10.22
CA ASP A 64 -4.91 7.91 9.76
C ASP A 64 -4.01 9.16 9.76
N GLU A 65 -2.97 9.23 10.60
CA GLU A 65 -2.17 10.46 10.66
C GLU A 65 -1.45 10.76 9.34
N SER A 66 -1.18 9.74 8.52
CA SER A 66 -0.66 9.96 7.16
C SER A 66 -1.71 10.62 6.26
N TYR A 67 -3.02 10.40 6.53
CA TYR A 67 -4.10 11.15 5.88
C TYR A 67 -4.14 12.60 6.39
N ASP A 68 -4.03 12.83 7.69
CA ASP A 68 -4.04 14.18 8.26
C ASP A 68 -2.85 15.02 7.76
N ASP A 69 -1.65 14.44 7.70
CA ASP A 69 -0.46 15.11 7.17
C ASP A 69 -0.60 15.42 5.68
N MET A 70 -1.12 14.49 4.89
CA MET A 70 -1.47 14.75 3.49
C MET A 70 -2.50 15.90 3.41
N MET A 71 -3.57 15.87 4.19
CA MET A 71 -4.62 16.90 4.15
C MET A 71 -4.14 18.28 4.61
N LYS A 72 -3.17 18.37 5.53
CA LYS A 72 -2.53 19.65 5.89
C LYS A 72 -1.84 20.27 4.67
N GLU A 73 -1.13 19.45 3.91
CA GLU A 73 -0.45 19.89 2.68
C GLU A 73 -1.48 20.28 1.59
N GLU A 74 -2.46 19.43 1.31
CA GLU A 74 -3.51 19.70 0.31
C GLU A 74 -4.25 21.01 0.59
N ASN A 75 -4.67 21.22 1.84
CA ASN A 75 -5.35 22.46 2.25
C ASN A 75 -4.42 23.67 2.19
N TYR A 76 -3.13 23.51 2.52
CA TYR A 76 -2.16 24.59 2.39
C TYR A 76 -2.05 25.05 0.93
N ILE A 77 -1.95 24.11 -0.01
CA ILE A 77 -1.84 24.42 -1.45
C ILE A 77 -3.08 25.11 -1.98
N VAL A 78 -4.28 24.60 -1.67
CA VAL A 78 -5.54 25.25 -2.09
C VAL A 78 -5.61 26.68 -1.57
N ASN A 79 -5.30 26.89 -0.28
CA ASN A 79 -5.30 28.23 0.32
C ASN A 79 -4.23 29.14 -0.28
N LEU A 80 -3.03 28.61 -0.56
CA LEU A 80 -1.95 29.35 -1.21
C LEU A 80 -2.40 29.91 -2.56
N ILE A 81 -2.95 29.05 -3.41
CA ILE A 81 -3.38 29.39 -4.77
C ILE A 81 -4.54 30.39 -4.73
N ASN A 82 -5.55 30.17 -3.88
CA ASN A 82 -6.66 31.10 -3.70
C ASN A 82 -6.19 32.49 -3.21
N ASN A 83 -5.18 32.53 -2.33
CA ASN A 83 -4.59 33.79 -1.87
C ASN A 83 -3.77 34.52 -2.96
N GLN A 84 -3.41 33.85 -4.05
CA GLN A 84 -2.83 34.52 -5.24
C GLN A 84 -3.91 35.10 -6.18
N GLY A 85 -5.19 34.94 -5.86
CA GLY A 85 -6.31 35.48 -6.64
C GLY A 85 -6.99 34.47 -7.58
N GLU A 86 -6.55 33.20 -7.55
CA GLU A 86 -7.21 32.11 -8.26
C GLU A 86 -8.44 31.59 -7.50
N ASN A 87 -9.23 30.72 -8.13
CA ASN A 87 -10.34 30.02 -7.50
C ASN A 87 -10.22 28.51 -7.74
N THR A 88 -9.77 27.80 -6.71
CA THR A 88 -9.51 26.36 -6.75
C THR A 88 -9.99 25.64 -5.49
N SER A 89 -10.02 24.30 -5.55
CA SER A 89 -10.42 23.40 -4.49
C SER A 89 -9.54 22.15 -4.45
N LEU A 90 -9.81 21.25 -3.49
CA LEU A 90 -9.13 19.97 -3.36
C LEU A 90 -9.34 19.06 -4.59
N ASP A 91 -10.49 19.16 -5.26
CA ASP A 91 -10.82 18.35 -6.43
C ASP A 91 -10.12 18.85 -7.70
N ASN A 92 -9.64 20.09 -7.69
CA ASN A 92 -8.98 20.75 -8.83
C ASN A 92 -7.46 20.47 -8.88
N TRP A 93 -7.03 19.25 -8.56
CA TRP A 93 -5.62 18.92 -8.41
C TRP A 93 -4.79 19.14 -9.68
N GLU A 94 -5.36 18.92 -10.87
CA GLU A 94 -4.66 19.15 -12.15
C GLU A 94 -4.34 20.63 -12.37
N PHE A 95 -5.31 21.49 -12.05
CA PHE A 95 -5.14 22.93 -12.07
C PHE A 95 -4.10 23.36 -11.04
N ASN A 96 -4.20 22.85 -9.81
CA ASN A 96 -3.25 23.16 -8.74
C ASN A 96 -1.82 22.77 -9.13
N LEU A 97 -1.64 21.55 -9.65
CA LEU A 97 -0.34 21.08 -10.12
C LEU A 97 0.21 21.97 -11.25
N HIS A 98 -0.62 22.33 -12.23
CA HIS A 98 -0.21 23.19 -13.32
C HIS A 98 0.23 24.57 -12.82
N TYR A 99 -0.60 25.20 -11.98
CA TYR A 99 -0.32 26.49 -11.36
C TYR A 99 1.00 26.49 -10.60
N LEU A 100 1.20 25.50 -9.71
CA LEU A 100 2.42 25.43 -8.91
C LEU A 100 3.68 25.25 -9.77
N LYS A 101 3.60 24.51 -10.87
CA LYS A 101 4.73 24.32 -11.81
C LYS A 101 5.03 25.59 -12.60
N GLU A 102 4.00 26.31 -13.03
CA GLU A 102 4.16 27.58 -13.76
C GLU A 102 4.73 28.69 -12.87
N HIS A 103 4.27 28.77 -11.62
CA HIS A 103 4.66 29.82 -10.67
C HIS A 103 5.76 29.39 -9.69
N HIS A 104 6.42 28.24 -9.90
CA HIS A 104 7.37 27.67 -8.94
C HIS A 104 8.49 28.65 -8.55
N ASP A 105 9.17 29.23 -9.55
CA ASP A 105 10.24 30.20 -9.34
C ASP A 105 9.74 31.46 -8.60
N GLU A 106 8.54 31.94 -8.94
CA GLU A 106 7.94 33.12 -8.29
C GLU A 106 7.60 32.85 -6.82
N LEU A 107 7.05 31.66 -6.53
CA LEU A 107 6.72 31.22 -5.18
C LEU A 107 7.98 31.02 -4.34
N SER A 108 9.05 30.46 -4.91
CA SER A 108 10.33 30.23 -4.21
C SER A 108 11.01 31.51 -3.74
N ASN A 109 10.72 32.65 -4.40
CA ASN A 109 11.25 33.95 -4.03
C ASN A 109 10.46 34.64 -2.90
N LYS A 110 9.33 34.07 -2.45
CA LYS A 110 8.50 34.61 -1.37
C LYS A 110 8.85 33.95 -0.04
N SER A 111 9.26 34.75 0.95
CA SER A 111 9.76 34.24 2.23
C SER A 111 8.70 33.60 3.15
N ASN A 112 7.42 33.71 2.82
CA ASN A 112 6.29 33.19 3.61
C ASN A 112 5.63 31.96 2.98
N ILE A 113 6.25 31.37 1.95
CA ILE A 113 5.75 30.18 1.29
C ILE A 113 6.48 28.95 1.82
N ASN A 114 5.71 27.93 2.19
CA ASN A 114 6.22 26.63 2.55
C ASN A 114 6.54 25.86 1.26
N MET A 115 7.76 26.04 0.75
CA MET A 115 8.20 25.37 -0.47
C MET A 115 8.30 23.85 -0.30
N GLU A 116 8.47 23.32 0.92
CA GLU A 116 8.44 21.87 1.15
C GLU A 116 7.08 21.27 0.78
N TYR A 117 5.99 21.96 1.14
CA TYR A 117 4.64 21.55 0.74
C TYR A 117 4.40 21.72 -0.76
N VAL A 118 4.91 22.79 -1.36
CA VAL A 118 4.80 23.00 -2.82
C VAL A 118 5.53 21.90 -3.58
N ASP A 119 6.77 21.61 -3.22
CA ASP A 119 7.61 20.62 -3.89
C ASP A 119 7.05 19.20 -3.70
N SER A 120 6.62 18.87 -2.47
CA SER A 120 5.97 17.60 -2.14
C SER A 120 4.67 17.41 -2.92
N TYR A 121 3.82 18.44 -3.02
CA TYR A 121 2.59 18.39 -3.80
C TYR A 121 2.88 18.16 -5.29
N ILE A 122 3.83 18.92 -5.86
CA ILE A 122 4.23 18.77 -7.26
C ILE A 122 4.74 17.35 -7.51
N GLN A 123 5.61 16.82 -6.64
CA GLN A 123 6.13 15.47 -6.75
C GLN A 123 5.00 14.43 -6.70
N ALA A 124 4.17 14.48 -5.66
CA ALA A 124 3.07 13.55 -5.45
C ALA A 124 2.10 13.53 -6.64
N TYR A 125 1.74 14.70 -7.17
CA TYR A 125 0.78 14.78 -8.27
C TYR A 125 1.39 14.53 -9.65
N ASN A 126 2.69 14.72 -9.86
CA ASN A 126 3.36 14.18 -11.05
C ASN A 126 3.28 12.64 -11.06
N ILE A 127 3.41 11.99 -9.90
CA ILE A 127 3.24 10.53 -9.79
C ILE A 127 1.79 10.11 -10.06
N VAL A 128 0.81 10.85 -9.54
CA VAL A 128 -0.61 10.63 -9.83
C VAL A 128 -0.89 10.68 -11.34
N GLN A 129 -0.35 11.69 -12.05
CA GLN A 129 -0.50 11.81 -13.50
C GLN A 129 0.00 10.57 -14.25
N GLU A 130 1.11 9.97 -13.80
CA GLU A 130 1.64 8.76 -14.43
C GLU A 130 0.83 7.52 -14.06
N CYS A 131 0.41 7.40 -12.80
CA CYS A 131 -0.37 6.25 -12.33
C CYS A 131 -1.81 6.22 -12.87
N GLU A 132 -2.42 7.36 -13.19
CA GLU A 132 -3.76 7.41 -13.80
C GLU A 132 -3.76 7.01 -15.29
N LYS A 133 -2.59 6.90 -15.93
CA LYS A 133 -2.45 6.28 -17.27
C LYS A 133 -2.55 4.75 -17.22
N LEU A 134 -2.37 4.16 -16.04
CA LEU A 134 -2.44 2.71 -15.83
C LEU A 134 -3.90 2.26 -15.66
N PRO A 135 -4.26 1.02 -16.05
CA PRO A 135 -5.60 0.49 -15.81
C PRO A 135 -5.87 0.38 -14.30
N LYS A 136 -7.15 0.40 -13.90
CA LYS A 136 -7.56 0.23 -12.48
C LYS A 136 -7.24 -1.16 -11.92
N SER A 137 -7.07 -2.16 -12.77
CA SER A 137 -6.53 -3.46 -12.40
C SER A 137 -5.64 -4.01 -13.51
N LYS A 138 -4.65 -4.82 -13.14
CA LYS A 138 -3.73 -5.48 -14.08
C LYS A 138 -3.27 -6.80 -13.47
N VAL A 139 -3.17 -7.83 -14.30
CA VAL A 139 -2.46 -9.08 -13.99
C VAL A 139 -1.16 -9.10 -14.78
N ASN A 140 -0.03 -9.11 -14.09
CA ASN A 140 1.30 -9.12 -14.67
C ASN A 140 1.74 -10.56 -14.96
N THR A 141 1.21 -11.13 -16.05
CA THR A 141 1.44 -12.53 -16.47
C THR A 141 2.87 -12.84 -16.92
N THR A 142 3.72 -11.82 -17.06
CA THR A 142 5.14 -11.96 -17.49
C THR A 142 6.10 -12.07 -16.31
N THR A 143 5.62 -11.96 -15.06
CA THR A 143 6.43 -12.17 -13.86
C THR A 143 6.63 -13.68 -13.64
N VAL A 144 7.41 -14.28 -14.54
CA VAL A 144 7.80 -15.68 -14.49
C VAL A 144 8.58 -15.93 -13.20
N LEU A 145 7.96 -16.64 -12.24
CA LEU A 145 8.47 -17.77 -11.44
C LEU A 145 9.96 -17.82 -11.06
N THR A 146 10.67 -16.69 -10.90
CA THR A 146 12.13 -16.71 -10.73
C THR A 146 12.64 -16.15 -9.41
N ASN A 147 11.74 -15.73 -8.50
CA ASN A 147 12.03 -15.64 -7.07
C ASN A 147 10.75 -15.99 -6.30
N SER A 148 10.70 -17.17 -5.66
CA SER A 148 9.56 -17.57 -4.85
C SER A 148 9.42 -16.63 -3.66
N TYR A 149 8.48 -15.69 -3.72
CA TYR A 149 8.14 -14.83 -2.61
C TYR A 149 7.59 -15.68 -1.46
N ASN A 150 8.24 -15.63 -0.31
CA ASN A 150 7.80 -16.28 0.91
C ASN A 150 6.98 -15.29 1.74
N HIS A 151 5.66 -15.35 1.56
CA HIS A 151 4.72 -14.46 2.26
C HIS A 151 4.77 -14.64 3.79
N GLU A 152 5.03 -15.84 4.29
CA GLU A 152 5.16 -16.08 5.74
C GLU A 152 6.36 -15.32 6.33
N GLN A 153 7.49 -15.24 5.61
CA GLN A 153 8.64 -14.46 6.06
C GLN A 153 8.35 -12.96 6.07
N ALA A 154 7.59 -12.45 5.09
CA ALA A 154 7.15 -11.06 5.10
C ALA A 154 6.23 -10.75 6.28
N VAL A 155 5.25 -11.64 6.55
CA VAL A 155 4.34 -11.51 7.71
C VAL A 155 5.09 -11.63 9.04
N ASN A 156 6.03 -12.57 9.16
CA ASN A 156 6.88 -12.71 10.35
C ASN A 156 7.75 -11.47 10.58
N TYR A 157 8.28 -10.87 9.50
CA TYR A 157 9.00 -9.62 9.59
C TYR A 157 8.10 -8.49 10.10
N ALA A 158 6.89 -8.36 9.53
CA ALA A 158 5.92 -7.37 9.96
C ALA A 158 5.56 -7.54 11.44
N ASN A 159 5.22 -8.76 11.87
CA ASN A 159 4.88 -9.07 13.26
C ASN A 159 6.05 -8.86 14.24
N LYS A 160 7.29 -8.95 13.77
CA LYS A 160 8.48 -8.66 14.59
C LYS A 160 8.74 -7.17 14.73
N TRP A 161 8.57 -6.40 13.66
CA TRP A 161 9.06 -5.02 13.58
C TRP A 161 7.98 -3.95 13.65
N TRP A 162 6.69 -4.29 13.64
CA TRP A 162 5.59 -3.31 13.62
C TRP A 162 5.67 -2.23 14.71
N ASN A 163 6.20 -2.52 15.91
CA ASN A 163 6.36 -1.59 17.03
C ASN A 163 7.84 -1.33 17.37
N GLY A 164 8.68 -1.28 16.36
CA GLY A 164 10.11 -1.08 16.53
C GLY A 164 10.79 -0.76 15.22
N HIS A 165 12.12 -0.71 15.24
CA HIS A 165 12.89 -0.37 14.06
C HIS A 165 14.00 -1.39 13.83
N ASN A 166 14.08 -1.93 12.61
CA ASN A 166 15.18 -2.82 12.24
C ASN A 166 16.44 -1.98 11.95
N PRO A 167 17.52 -2.13 12.76
CA PRO A 167 18.75 -1.32 12.63
C PRO A 167 19.55 -1.55 11.34
N ASN A 168 19.12 -2.49 10.49
CA ASN A 168 19.69 -2.69 9.16
C ASN A 168 19.15 -1.71 8.11
N TYR A 169 18.13 -0.92 8.43
CA TYR A 169 17.51 0.04 7.53
C TYR A 169 17.47 1.43 8.16
N SER A 170 17.22 2.45 7.34
CA SER A 170 17.07 3.82 7.82
C SER A 170 15.76 4.00 8.58
N ASN A 171 15.82 4.72 9.70
CA ASN A 171 14.63 5.13 10.44
C ASN A 171 14.07 6.45 9.88
N TRP A 172 12.81 6.42 9.45
CA TRP A 172 12.08 7.56 8.88
C TRP A 172 10.96 8.08 9.80
N ASP A 173 10.89 7.59 11.04
CA ASP A 173 9.94 8.08 12.03
C ASP A 173 10.00 9.62 12.17
N GLY A 174 8.83 10.26 12.09
CA GLY A 174 8.67 11.72 12.11
C GLY A 174 9.17 12.49 10.86
N HIS A 175 9.60 11.80 9.80
CA HIS A 175 10.17 12.44 8.59
C HIS A 175 9.40 12.14 7.30
N GLY A 176 8.26 11.44 7.40
CA GLY A 176 7.55 10.90 6.24
C GLY A 176 8.25 9.67 5.66
N GLY A 177 7.47 8.81 5.01
CA GLY A 177 7.97 7.66 4.26
C GLY A 177 8.30 6.39 5.06
N ASP A 178 8.11 6.38 6.39
CA ASP A 178 8.38 5.17 7.17
C ASP A 178 7.39 4.04 6.89
N CYS A 179 6.15 4.36 6.50
CA CYS A 179 5.15 3.38 6.08
C CYS A 179 5.63 2.53 4.88
N ALA A 180 6.04 3.17 3.78
CA ALA A 180 6.57 2.47 2.61
C ALA A 180 7.94 1.84 2.88
N ASN A 181 8.80 2.46 3.71
CA ASN A 181 10.05 1.87 4.16
C ASN A 181 9.84 0.54 4.88
N PHE A 182 8.90 0.50 5.84
CA PHE A 182 8.56 -0.72 6.59
C PHE A 182 8.03 -1.80 5.66
N VAL A 183 7.05 -1.47 4.81
CA VAL A 183 6.48 -2.46 3.88
C VAL A 183 7.53 -2.95 2.90
N SER A 184 8.41 -2.08 2.39
CA SER A 184 9.50 -2.50 1.52
C SER A 184 10.46 -3.48 2.21
N GLN A 185 10.74 -3.28 3.50
CA GLN A 185 11.53 -4.24 4.29
C GLN A 185 10.80 -5.58 4.45
N CYS A 186 9.49 -5.58 4.71
CA CYS A 186 8.69 -6.81 4.79
C CYS A 186 8.77 -7.60 3.47
N LEU A 187 8.56 -6.93 2.34
CA LEU A 187 8.61 -7.55 1.01
C LEU A 187 10.01 -8.10 0.70
N HIS A 188 11.06 -7.36 1.07
CA HIS A 188 12.44 -7.83 0.90
C HIS A 188 12.76 -9.03 1.80
N ALA A 189 12.29 -9.04 3.04
CA ALA A 189 12.41 -10.18 3.94
C ALA A 189 11.64 -11.41 3.42
N GLY A 190 10.52 -11.20 2.72
CA GLY A 190 9.82 -12.24 1.97
C GLY A 190 10.53 -12.67 0.68
N GLY A 191 11.67 -12.09 0.33
CA GLY A 191 12.49 -12.52 -0.81
C GLY A 191 12.27 -11.74 -2.11
N LYS A 192 11.55 -10.60 -2.10
CA LYS A 192 11.54 -9.70 -3.26
C LYS A 192 12.95 -9.09 -3.46
N PRO A 193 13.59 -9.29 -4.62
CA PRO A 193 14.94 -8.77 -4.86
C PRO A 193 14.91 -7.25 -5.00
N MET A 194 15.93 -6.58 -4.48
CA MET A 194 16.15 -5.17 -4.80
C MET A 194 16.53 -5.03 -6.28
N ASN A 195 16.05 -3.97 -6.92
CA ASN A 195 16.33 -3.66 -8.32
C ASN A 195 16.89 -2.24 -8.49
N GLY A 196 17.78 -2.05 -9.47
CA GLY A 196 18.26 -0.73 -9.87
C GLY A 196 19.20 -0.03 -8.88
N THR A 197 19.60 1.19 -9.24
CA THR A 197 20.53 2.04 -8.48
C THR A 197 20.18 3.52 -8.54
N ASP A 198 19.17 3.89 -9.35
CA ASP A 198 18.75 5.27 -9.51
C ASP A 198 17.71 5.61 -8.45
N ARG A 199 17.99 6.64 -7.64
CA ARG A 199 17.11 7.05 -6.55
C ARG A 199 15.71 7.41 -7.04
N ASN A 200 15.63 8.17 -8.12
CA ASN A 200 14.41 8.86 -8.55
C ASN A 200 13.64 8.06 -9.61
N SER A 201 14.16 6.91 -10.04
CA SER A 201 13.53 6.09 -11.08
C SER A 201 12.42 5.23 -10.50
N ALA A 202 11.23 5.32 -11.09
CA ALA A 202 10.09 4.42 -10.81
C ALA A 202 10.35 2.95 -11.18
N SER A 203 11.50 2.62 -11.78
CA SER A 203 11.95 1.25 -12.09
C SER A 203 13.01 0.71 -11.12
N SER A 204 13.58 1.55 -10.26
CA SER A 204 14.47 1.11 -9.19
C SER A 204 13.67 0.84 -7.93
N TRP A 205 14.08 -0.11 -7.10
CA TRP A 205 13.54 -0.39 -5.77
C TRP A 205 14.63 -0.99 -4.89
N PHE A 206 15.25 -0.19 -4.04
CA PHE A 206 16.39 -0.63 -3.21
C PHE A 206 16.59 0.23 -1.96
N SER A 207 17.20 -0.37 -0.94
CA SER A 207 17.79 0.34 0.19
C SER A 207 19.10 -0.35 0.59
N ARG A 208 20.22 0.39 0.51
CA ARG A 208 21.58 -0.12 0.76
C ARG A 208 22.25 0.62 1.92
N THR A 209 21.45 1.15 2.83
CA THR A 209 21.90 1.98 3.94
C THR A 209 21.01 1.79 5.17
N ASN A 210 21.63 1.88 6.34
CA ASN A 210 20.94 2.00 7.63
C ASN A 210 21.01 3.41 8.21
N LYS A 211 21.45 4.37 7.41
CA LYS A 211 21.48 5.80 7.69
C LYS A 211 20.61 6.52 6.66
N ARG A 212 20.08 7.69 7.00
CA ARG A 212 19.33 8.60 6.10
C ARG A 212 20.19 9.23 4.98
N ASP A 213 21.12 8.46 4.43
CA ASP A 213 21.85 8.74 3.20
C ASP A 213 20.94 8.42 2.00
N THR A 214 20.19 9.43 1.57
CA THR A 214 19.21 9.32 0.48
C THR A 214 19.84 8.88 -0.84
N SER A 215 21.14 9.06 -1.05
CA SER A 215 21.83 8.60 -2.27
C SER A 215 21.90 7.07 -2.40
N LYS A 216 21.62 6.32 -1.32
CA LYS A 216 21.75 4.86 -1.24
C LYS A 216 20.43 4.12 -1.09
N LEU A 217 19.32 4.77 -1.39
CA LEU A 217 17.99 4.17 -1.44
C LEU A 217 17.15 4.84 -2.52
N SER A 218 16.16 4.14 -3.06
CA SER A 218 15.22 4.69 -4.04
C SER A 218 14.00 5.31 -3.37
N ASP A 219 13.39 6.28 -4.04
CA ASP A 219 12.13 6.87 -3.60
C ASP A 219 11.02 5.80 -3.58
N THR A 220 11.01 4.86 -4.51
CA THR A 220 10.08 3.71 -4.52
C THR A 220 10.17 2.80 -3.28
N TRP A 221 11.26 2.89 -2.50
CA TRP A 221 11.43 2.16 -1.24
C TRP A 221 10.78 2.89 -0.06
N ILE A 222 10.74 4.24 -0.08
CA ILE A 222 10.36 5.06 1.08
C ILE A 222 9.16 5.98 0.85
N ASP A 223 8.83 6.35 -0.39
CA ASP A 223 7.73 7.25 -0.70
C ASP A 223 6.48 6.46 -1.11
N ALA A 224 5.33 6.79 -0.55
CA ALA A 224 4.08 6.06 -0.77
C ALA A 224 3.59 6.16 -2.24
N GLY A 225 3.80 7.31 -2.89
CA GLY A 225 3.46 7.52 -4.30
C GLY A 225 4.36 6.70 -5.22
N MET A 226 5.68 6.78 -5.02
CA MET A 226 6.65 6.03 -5.81
C MET A 226 6.55 4.52 -5.56
N PHE A 227 6.23 4.09 -4.34
CA PHE A 227 5.90 2.71 -4.03
C PHE A 227 4.71 2.23 -4.87
N ARG A 228 3.61 3.02 -4.90
CA ARG A 228 2.46 2.73 -5.76
C ARG A 228 2.90 2.55 -7.20
N TRP A 229 3.64 3.51 -7.74
CA TRP A 229 4.04 3.49 -9.15
C TRP A 229 4.87 2.24 -9.48
N TYR A 230 5.87 1.93 -8.65
CA TYR A 230 6.71 0.74 -8.84
C TYR A 230 5.88 -0.56 -8.78
N TRP A 231 5.08 -0.76 -7.73
CA TRP A 231 4.40 -2.03 -7.51
C TRP A 231 3.16 -2.25 -8.39
N GLN A 232 2.58 -1.20 -8.99
CA GLN A 232 1.59 -1.41 -10.07
C GLN A 232 2.20 -2.14 -11.29
N ASP A 233 3.50 -1.98 -11.54
CA ASP A 233 4.16 -2.68 -12.65
C ASP A 233 4.82 -4.01 -12.22
N HIS A 234 5.23 -4.14 -10.95
CA HIS A 234 6.05 -5.27 -10.47
C HIS A 234 5.32 -6.28 -9.58
N ALA A 235 4.12 -5.98 -9.06
CA ALA A 235 3.30 -6.97 -8.36
C ALA A 235 2.75 -8.00 -9.35
N SER A 236 2.39 -9.21 -8.91
CA SER A 236 1.81 -10.23 -9.79
C SER A 236 0.44 -9.79 -10.34
N SER A 237 -0.30 -9.05 -9.52
CA SER A 237 -1.46 -8.28 -9.94
C SER A 237 -1.68 -7.10 -9.01
N TYR A 238 -2.49 -6.14 -9.44
CA TYR A 238 -3.05 -5.14 -8.55
C TYR A 238 -4.49 -4.82 -8.93
N LYS A 239 -5.24 -4.29 -7.96
CA LYS A 239 -6.59 -3.77 -8.17
C LYS A 239 -6.86 -2.57 -7.28
N ASP A 240 -7.49 -1.57 -7.89
CA ASP A 240 -7.91 -0.32 -7.29
C ASP A 240 -9.40 -0.40 -6.91
N PHE A 241 -9.67 -0.28 -5.62
CA PHE A 241 -11.00 -0.36 -5.03
C PHE A 241 -11.40 1.01 -4.48
N SER A 242 -12.67 1.37 -4.62
CA SER A 242 -13.21 2.62 -4.10
C SER A 242 -13.13 2.75 -2.58
N ARG A 243 -13.11 1.61 -1.87
CA ARG A 243 -13.00 1.52 -0.41
C ARG A 243 -12.61 0.12 0.05
N GLY A 244 -12.32 -0.03 1.34
CA GLY A 244 -12.22 -1.34 1.98
C GLY A 244 -13.57 -2.08 2.04
N GLY A 245 -13.52 -3.39 2.27
CA GLY A 245 -14.71 -4.21 2.45
C GLY A 245 -14.54 -5.64 1.95
N GLU A 246 -15.66 -6.29 1.67
CA GLU A 246 -15.70 -7.70 1.27
C GLU A 246 -14.91 -7.98 -0.02
N GLU A 247 -15.03 -7.12 -1.03
CA GLU A 247 -14.26 -7.28 -2.28
C GLU A 247 -12.75 -7.25 -2.02
N THR A 248 -12.29 -6.31 -1.18
CA THR A 248 -10.87 -6.24 -0.80
C THR A 248 -10.44 -7.44 0.05
N TYR A 249 -11.31 -7.92 0.94
CA TYR A 249 -11.05 -9.13 1.74
C TYR A 249 -10.83 -10.35 0.85
N ASN A 250 -11.67 -10.53 -0.17
CA ASN A 250 -11.58 -11.63 -1.13
C ASN A 250 -10.33 -11.53 -2.03
N TYR A 251 -9.81 -10.32 -2.25
CA TYR A 251 -8.67 -10.06 -3.13
C TYR A 251 -7.31 -9.96 -2.41
N THR A 252 -7.30 -9.82 -1.08
CA THR A 252 -6.08 -9.57 -0.28
C THR A 252 -5.66 -10.82 0.47
N TRP A 253 -4.35 -11.11 0.44
CA TRP A 253 -3.75 -12.24 1.15
C TRP A 253 -2.59 -11.80 2.07
N PRO A 254 -2.29 -12.54 3.16
CA PRO A 254 -1.15 -12.24 4.02
C PRO A 254 0.14 -12.16 3.21
N GLY A 255 0.92 -11.11 3.45
CA GLY A 255 2.11 -10.74 2.68
C GLY A 255 1.84 -9.82 1.48
N ASP A 256 0.59 -9.52 1.14
CA ASP A 256 0.27 -8.52 0.11
C ASP A 256 0.46 -7.11 0.66
N ALA A 257 0.90 -6.19 -0.21
CA ALA A 257 0.99 -4.77 0.14
C ALA A 257 -0.27 -4.03 -0.29
N ILE A 258 -0.55 -2.92 0.38
CA ILE A 258 -1.73 -2.09 0.14
C ILE A 258 -1.31 -0.63 0.20
N SER A 259 -1.84 0.19 -0.70
CA SER A 259 -1.73 1.66 -0.62
C SER A 259 -3.11 2.26 -0.34
N PHE A 260 -3.20 3.11 0.68
CA PHE A 260 -4.31 4.04 0.80
C PHE A 260 -4.06 5.25 -0.09
N VAL A 261 -5.09 5.64 -0.83
CA VAL A 261 -5.03 6.77 -1.76
C VAL A 261 -6.20 7.73 -1.52
N ASN A 262 -5.98 9.02 -1.73
CA ASN A 262 -7.07 10.00 -1.70
C ASN A 262 -7.95 9.89 -2.96
N ASN A 263 -9.03 10.66 -3.01
CA ASN A 263 -9.97 10.64 -4.15
C ASN A 263 -9.30 11.03 -5.48
N ASN A 264 -8.26 11.87 -5.43
CA ASN A 264 -7.47 12.28 -6.58
C ASN A 264 -6.41 11.24 -6.98
N GLY A 265 -6.24 10.16 -6.21
CA GLY A 265 -5.25 9.11 -6.46
C GLY A 265 -3.89 9.32 -5.77
N ARG A 266 -3.68 10.37 -5.00
CA ARG A 266 -2.42 10.52 -4.25
C ARG A 266 -2.33 9.43 -3.18
N ALA A 267 -1.30 8.59 -3.26
CA ALA A 267 -1.01 7.62 -2.20
C ALA A 267 -0.42 8.32 -0.98
N TYR A 268 -0.93 8.00 0.20
CA TYR A 268 -0.51 8.64 1.45
C TYR A 268 -0.07 7.64 2.53
N HIS A 269 -0.49 6.38 2.45
CA HIS A 269 -0.09 5.35 3.41
C HIS A 269 0.12 4.01 2.71
N THR A 270 1.23 3.34 2.98
CA THR A 270 1.50 1.97 2.53
C THR A 270 1.51 1.00 3.71
N LEU A 271 0.78 -0.12 3.56
CA LEU A 271 0.57 -1.13 4.60
C LEU A 271 0.84 -2.54 4.04
N ILE A 272 0.95 -3.52 4.93
CA ILE A 272 1.05 -4.95 4.55
C ILE A 272 -0.02 -5.77 5.27
N CYS A 273 -0.68 -6.67 4.55
CA CYS A 273 -1.62 -7.62 5.13
C CYS A 273 -0.85 -8.64 5.98
N ASN A 274 -1.21 -8.77 7.26
CA ASN A 274 -0.60 -9.73 8.17
C ASN A 274 -1.59 -10.78 8.70
N GLY A 275 -2.86 -10.70 8.31
CA GLY A 275 -3.85 -11.73 8.64
C GLY A 275 -5.29 -11.30 8.37
N TYR A 276 -6.22 -12.12 8.85
CA TYR A 276 -7.65 -11.87 8.75
C TYR A 276 -8.42 -12.57 9.87
N ASP A 277 -9.63 -12.08 10.13
CA ASP A 277 -10.66 -12.76 10.91
C ASP A 277 -11.69 -13.35 9.96
N LYS A 278 -11.86 -14.69 9.96
CA LYS A 278 -12.78 -15.37 9.05
C LYS A 278 -14.25 -15.13 9.37
N ASN A 279 -14.60 -14.94 10.64
CA ASN A 279 -15.99 -14.88 11.07
C ASN A 279 -16.60 -13.51 10.72
N SER A 280 -15.82 -12.46 10.93
CA SER A 280 -16.16 -11.06 10.64
C SER A 280 -15.69 -10.61 9.26
N LYS A 281 -14.94 -11.46 8.53
CA LYS A 281 -14.32 -11.17 7.23
C LYS A 281 -13.47 -9.91 7.24
N LYS A 282 -12.76 -9.68 8.33
CA LYS A 282 -11.87 -8.52 8.48
C LYS A 282 -10.47 -8.84 8.02
N THR A 283 -9.85 -7.95 7.26
CA THR A 283 -8.44 -8.02 6.89
C THR A 283 -7.63 -7.16 7.84
N TYR A 284 -6.57 -7.72 8.43
CA TYR A 284 -5.67 -7.04 9.34
C TYR A 284 -4.39 -6.61 8.65
N MET A 285 -3.95 -5.41 9.04
CA MET A 285 -2.86 -4.71 8.40
C MET A 285 -1.82 -4.31 9.44
N ALA A 286 -0.55 -4.42 9.05
CA ALA A 286 0.57 -3.84 9.76
C ALA A 286 1.13 -2.62 9.02
N SER A 287 1.55 -1.60 9.76
CA SER A 287 2.14 -0.38 9.22
C SER A 287 3.04 0.33 10.22
N HIS A 288 3.96 1.12 9.68
CA HIS A 288 4.62 2.23 10.39
C HIS A 288 3.87 3.55 10.11
N SER A 289 4.40 4.69 10.57
CA SER A 289 3.66 5.97 10.65
C SER A 289 2.41 5.81 11.52
N TYR A 290 2.66 5.63 12.82
CA TYR A 290 1.82 4.99 13.85
C TYR A 290 1.81 3.46 13.75
N ALA A 291 2.79 2.88 14.44
CA ALA A 291 2.98 1.45 14.64
C ALA A 291 1.65 0.74 14.94
N SER A 292 1.18 -0.06 13.99
CA SER A 292 0.01 -0.91 14.14
C SER A 292 0.29 -2.26 13.50
N ASN A 293 -0.32 -3.31 14.05
CA ASN A 293 -0.29 -4.67 13.51
C ASN A 293 -1.69 -5.31 13.41
N ASN A 294 -2.74 -4.49 13.53
CA ASN A 294 -4.12 -4.93 13.63
C ASN A 294 -5.11 -3.93 13.01
N ARG A 295 -4.63 -3.00 12.15
CA ARG A 295 -5.52 -2.05 11.49
C ARG A 295 -6.48 -2.82 10.57
N VAL A 296 -7.77 -2.54 10.69
CA VAL A 296 -8.81 -3.20 9.90
C VAL A 296 -8.99 -2.48 8.57
N LEU A 297 -8.80 -3.19 7.46
CA LEU A 297 -8.99 -2.64 6.11
C LEU A 297 -10.47 -2.39 5.79
N ASN A 298 -11.35 -3.29 6.24
CA ASN A 298 -12.76 -3.32 5.84
C ASN A 298 -13.56 -2.08 6.27
N ASP A 299 -13.17 -1.43 7.35
CA ASP A 299 -13.88 -0.28 7.92
C ASP A 299 -13.39 1.05 7.28
N ARG A 300 -12.51 1.00 6.27
CA ARG A 300 -11.98 2.17 5.57
C ARG A 300 -12.90 2.62 4.45
N ASP A 301 -13.32 3.88 4.50
CA ASP A 301 -14.11 4.54 3.44
C ASP A 301 -13.24 5.28 2.39
N SER A 302 -11.92 5.10 2.44
CA SER A 302 -10.99 5.67 1.45
C SER A 302 -10.63 4.66 0.38
N ARG A 303 -10.37 5.13 -0.84
CA ARG A 303 -9.86 4.32 -1.97
C ARG A 303 -8.58 3.57 -1.57
N VAL A 304 -8.51 2.29 -1.95
CA VAL A 304 -7.40 1.39 -1.62
C VAL A 304 -6.91 0.65 -2.86
N ILE A 305 -5.60 0.47 -2.97
CA ILE A 305 -4.99 -0.34 -4.02
C ILE A 305 -4.34 -1.54 -3.36
N VAL A 306 -4.76 -2.75 -3.74
CA VAL A 306 -4.16 -4.01 -3.28
C VAL A 306 -3.17 -4.51 -4.33
N TYR A 307 -1.96 -4.85 -3.89
CA TYR A 307 -0.90 -5.43 -4.72
C TYR A 307 -0.69 -6.89 -4.30
N ASN A 308 -1.05 -7.83 -5.17
CA ASN A 308 -0.77 -9.24 -4.90
C ASN A 308 0.70 -9.55 -5.17
N MET A 309 1.38 -10.01 -4.13
CA MET A 309 2.83 -10.21 -4.15
C MET A 309 3.25 -11.65 -4.47
N ARG A 310 2.29 -12.58 -4.49
CA ARG A 310 2.51 -14.02 -4.71
C ARG A 310 2.69 -14.36 -6.17
#